data_AF-A0A6N9VJ54-F1
#
_entry.id   AF-A0A6N9VJ54-F1
#
_cell.length_a   1.000
_cell.length_b   1.000
_cell.length_c   1.000
_cell.angle_alpha   90.00
_cell.angle_beta   90.00
_cell.angle_gamma   90.00
#
_symmetry.space_group_name_H-M   'P 1'
#
loop_
_entity.id
_entity.type
_entity.pdbx_description
1 polymer ?
#
loop_
_entity_poly.entity_id
_entity_poly.type
_entity_poly.pdbx_seq_one_letter_code
_entity_poly.pdbx_strand_id
1 'polypeptide(L)'
;VAVNAAGSVLDPRTGVLFGEYGAGEPPAHPSAGTHAAAVGRLAREREAAEAAGGGVPPFNTTIAVVATDADLVRAQAQKLAGTAHDGMARAVRPVHLLTDGDTVFALATGRVRVPPENPVAVNEILAAGADVLARAIVKAVRAARTVQGPGGTFLAYTDLYGEGPEGGGEA
;
A
#
# COMPACT_ATOMS: atom_id res chain seq x y z
N VAL A 1 6.84 1.50 5.69
CA VAL A 1 6.79 1.67 4.22
C VAL A 1 6.48 3.12 3.91
N ALA A 2 7.13 3.69 2.92
CA ALA A 2 6.80 4.96 2.30
C ALA A 2 6.24 4.66 0.90
N VAL A 3 5.00 5.10 0.62
CA VAL A 3 4.26 4.73 -0.58
C VAL A 3 4.16 5.95 -1.50
N ASN A 4 4.83 5.90 -2.64
CA ASN A 4 4.76 6.89 -3.71
C ASN A 4 4.73 6.17 -5.07
N ALA A 5 3.81 5.21 -5.23
CA ALA A 5 3.77 4.32 -6.39
C ALA A 5 3.18 4.98 -7.64
N ALA A 6 3.62 4.55 -8.83
CA ALA A 6 2.97 4.94 -10.08
C ALA A 6 1.57 4.31 -10.21
N GLY A 7 1.44 3.07 -9.74
CA GLY A 7 0.19 2.32 -9.79
C GLY A 7 -0.83 2.76 -8.76
N SER A 8 -2.03 2.20 -8.91
CA SER A 8 -3.13 2.42 -7.98
C SER A 8 -3.07 1.48 -6.79
N VAL A 9 -3.34 2.01 -5.60
CA VAL A 9 -3.59 1.22 -4.37
C VAL A 9 -5.03 0.70 -4.28
N LEU A 10 -5.93 1.23 -5.10
CA LEU A 10 -7.35 0.90 -5.12
C LEU A 10 -7.75 0.17 -6.39
N ASP A 11 -8.71 -0.75 -6.27
CA ASP A 11 -9.40 -1.32 -7.42
C ASP A 11 -10.29 -0.24 -8.06
N PRO A 12 -10.00 0.16 -9.31
CA PRO A 12 -10.73 1.25 -9.96
C PRO A 12 -12.21 0.93 -10.23
N ARG A 13 -12.63 -0.33 -10.04
CA ARG A 13 -14.02 -0.77 -10.24
C ARG A 13 -14.88 -0.65 -8.98
N THR A 14 -14.24 -0.64 -7.81
CA THR A 14 -14.95 -0.77 -6.52
C THR A 14 -14.52 0.26 -5.48
N GLY A 15 -13.34 0.84 -5.61
CA GLY A 15 -12.75 1.69 -4.57
C GLY A 15 -12.20 0.91 -3.36
N VAL A 16 -12.21 -0.42 -3.40
CA VAL A 16 -11.57 -1.27 -2.39
C VAL A 16 -10.06 -1.17 -2.53
N LEU A 17 -9.33 -1.11 -1.42
CA LEU A 17 -7.87 -1.15 -1.44
C LEU A 17 -7.41 -2.57 -1.80
N PHE A 18 -6.53 -2.73 -2.79
CA PHE A 18 -6.11 -4.06 -3.26
C PHE A 18 -5.55 -4.94 -2.12
N GLY A 19 -4.82 -4.33 -1.20
CA GLY A 19 -4.23 -5.02 -0.04
C GLY A 19 -5.26 -5.59 0.94
N GLU A 20 -6.55 -5.29 0.78
CA GLU A 20 -7.63 -5.82 1.62
C GLU A 20 -8.27 -7.10 1.04
N TYR A 21 -8.08 -7.44 -0.24
CA TYR A 21 -8.60 -8.70 -0.81
C TYR A 21 -7.97 -9.96 -0.21
N GLY A 22 -6.77 -9.84 0.36
CA GLY A 22 -6.06 -10.92 1.06
C GLY A 22 -6.03 -10.74 2.59
N ALA A 23 -6.82 -9.81 3.13
CA ALA A 23 -6.96 -9.68 4.58
C ALA A 23 -7.78 -10.86 5.14
N GLY A 24 -7.60 -11.19 6.41
CA GLY A 24 -8.31 -12.32 7.07
C GLY A 24 -9.84 -12.16 7.11
N GLU A 25 -10.36 -11.00 6.74
CA GLU A 25 -11.78 -10.70 6.58
C GLU A 25 -12.02 -10.11 5.19
N PRO A 26 -13.19 -10.36 4.56
CA PRO A 26 -13.54 -9.73 3.29
C PRO A 26 -13.49 -8.20 3.38
N PRO A 27 -12.99 -7.51 2.34
CA PRO A 27 -12.96 -6.05 2.35
C PRO A 27 -14.38 -5.48 2.36
N ALA A 28 -14.56 -4.38 3.09
CA ALA A 28 -15.77 -3.58 2.98
C ALA A 28 -15.82 -2.88 1.63
N HIS A 29 -16.90 -3.07 0.88
CA HIS A 29 -17.10 -2.41 -0.41
C HIS A 29 -17.79 -1.06 -0.22
N PRO A 30 -17.21 0.04 -0.73
CA PRO A 30 -17.92 1.31 -0.83
C PRO A 30 -19.22 1.16 -1.62
N SER A 31 -20.23 1.96 -1.27
CA SER A 31 -21.46 2.02 -2.07
C SER A 31 -21.15 2.50 -3.49
N ALA A 32 -21.97 2.09 -4.47
CA ALA A 32 -21.82 2.54 -5.85
C ALA A 32 -21.87 4.09 -5.97
N GLY A 33 -22.71 4.75 -5.16
CA GLY A 33 -22.81 6.20 -5.11
C GLY A 33 -21.54 6.86 -4.56
N THR A 34 -21.00 6.33 -3.45
CA THR A 34 -19.72 6.80 -2.87
C THR A 34 -18.58 6.65 -3.87
N HIS A 35 -18.48 5.49 -4.54
CA HIS A 35 -17.44 5.23 -5.52
C HIS A 35 -17.55 6.16 -6.75
N ALA A 36 -18.76 6.36 -7.28
CA ALA A 36 -18.98 7.29 -8.39
C ALA A 36 -18.60 8.74 -8.02
N ALA A 37 -18.95 9.18 -6.82
CA ALA A 37 -18.58 10.50 -6.31
C ALA A 37 -17.06 10.65 -6.17
N ALA A 38 -16.38 9.62 -5.65
CA ALA A 38 -14.93 9.59 -5.49
C ALA A 38 -14.21 9.66 -6.86
N VAL A 39 -14.64 8.86 -7.84
CA VAL A 39 -14.11 8.89 -9.21
C VAL A 39 -14.29 10.28 -9.83
N GLY A 40 -15.47 10.88 -9.68
CA GLY A 40 -15.73 12.24 -10.18
C GLY A 40 -14.84 13.30 -9.55
N ARG A 41 -14.53 13.20 -8.25
CA ARG A 41 -13.59 14.11 -7.58
C ARG A 41 -12.16 13.94 -8.08
N LEU A 42 -11.68 12.70 -8.19
CA LEU A 42 -10.35 12.41 -8.72
C LEU A 42 -10.17 12.93 -10.16
N ALA A 43 -11.18 12.77 -11.02
CA ALA A 43 -11.14 13.28 -12.38
C ALA A 43 -11.01 14.81 -12.42
N ARG A 44 -11.78 15.53 -11.59
CA ARG A 44 -11.70 17.00 -11.51
C ARG A 44 -10.34 17.51 -11.05
N GLU A 45 -9.75 16.91 -10.02
CA GLU A 45 -8.41 17.32 -9.56
C GLU A 45 -7.33 17.01 -10.61
N ARG A 46 -7.48 15.91 -11.36
CA ARG A 46 -6.57 15.56 -12.46
C ARG A 46 -6.66 16.56 -13.61
N GLU A 47 -7.88 16.91 -14.04
CA GLU A 47 -8.12 17.93 -15.06
C GLU A 47 -7.57 19.30 -14.63
N ALA A 48 -7.77 19.69 -13.36
CA ALA A 48 -7.23 20.93 -12.81
C ALA A 48 -5.70 20.95 -12.79
N ALA A 49 -5.06 19.84 -12.40
CA ALA A 49 -3.60 19.71 -12.42
C ALA A 49 -3.04 19.81 -13.85
N GLU A 50 -3.66 19.13 -14.82
CA GLU A 50 -3.28 19.19 -16.24
C GLU A 50 -3.43 20.62 -16.79
N ALA A 51 -4.54 21.30 -16.49
CA ALA A 51 -4.78 22.68 -16.92
C ALA A 51 -3.78 23.68 -16.30
N ALA A 52 -3.28 23.40 -15.10
CA ALA A 52 -2.24 24.20 -14.44
C ALA A 52 -0.81 23.91 -14.97
N GLY A 53 -0.66 23.08 -15.99
CA GLY A 53 0.65 22.65 -16.50
C GLY A 53 1.37 21.65 -15.59
N GLY A 54 0.64 21.03 -14.66
CA GLY A 54 1.14 19.94 -13.84
C GLY A 54 1.41 18.69 -14.69
N GLY A 55 2.64 18.18 -14.61
CA GLY A 55 3.02 16.91 -15.24
C GLY A 55 2.86 15.73 -14.30
N VAL A 56 2.75 14.52 -14.85
CA VAL A 56 2.95 13.28 -14.09
C VAL A 56 4.38 13.30 -13.55
N PRO A 57 4.61 13.07 -12.24
CA PRO A 57 5.96 12.95 -11.71
C PRO A 57 6.77 11.96 -12.54
N PRO A 58 8.00 12.31 -12.97
CA PRO A 58 8.76 11.46 -13.87
C PRO A 58 9.17 10.12 -13.23
N PHE A 59 9.17 10.07 -11.91
CA PHE A 59 9.59 8.90 -11.12
C PHE A 59 8.68 8.71 -9.91
N ASN A 60 8.44 7.45 -9.61
CA ASN A 60 7.66 6.97 -8.48
C ASN A 60 8.53 5.96 -7.70
N THR A 61 8.24 5.72 -6.42
CA THR A 61 9.06 4.83 -5.58
C THR A 61 8.28 4.37 -4.36
N THR A 62 8.19 3.06 -4.14
CA THR A 62 7.80 2.52 -2.83
C THR A 62 9.02 1.97 -2.09
N ILE A 63 9.32 2.52 -0.91
CA ILE A 63 10.45 2.08 -0.08
C ILE A 63 9.92 1.43 1.19
N ALA A 64 10.36 0.20 1.49
CA ALA A 64 9.94 -0.51 2.69
C ALA A 64 11.10 -1.10 3.48
N VAL A 65 10.82 -1.33 4.76
CA VAL A 65 11.64 -2.15 5.64
C VAL A 65 10.74 -3.23 6.22
N VAL A 66 11.16 -4.48 6.15
CA VAL A 66 10.53 -5.61 6.83
C VAL A 66 11.51 -6.12 7.88
N ALA A 67 11.05 -6.24 9.12
CA ALA A 67 11.89 -6.62 10.24
C ALA A 67 11.32 -7.82 11.00
N THR A 68 12.22 -8.67 11.51
CA THR A 68 11.89 -9.80 12.39
C THR A 68 12.93 -9.93 13.49
N ASP A 69 12.54 -10.57 14.59
CA ASP A 69 13.45 -10.98 15.66
C ASP A 69 14.02 -12.39 15.48
N ALA A 70 13.54 -13.13 14.48
CA ALA A 70 14.11 -14.38 14.05
C ALA A 70 15.59 -14.24 13.66
N ASP A 71 16.38 -15.26 13.99
CA ASP A 71 17.78 -15.40 13.59
C ASP A 71 17.87 -15.90 12.15
N LEU A 72 17.92 -14.95 11.21
CA LEU A 72 18.04 -15.21 9.77
C LEU A 72 19.46 -14.91 9.29
N VAL A 73 20.04 -15.85 8.54
CA VAL A 73 21.27 -15.56 7.80
C VAL A 73 21.00 -14.58 6.66
N ARG A 74 22.05 -13.91 6.16
CA ARG A 74 21.93 -12.88 5.10
C ARG A 74 21.14 -13.35 3.87
N ALA A 75 21.32 -14.60 3.44
CA ALA A 75 20.59 -15.16 2.30
C ALA A 75 19.08 -15.31 2.58
N GLN A 76 18.69 -15.70 3.79
CA GLN A 76 17.30 -15.78 4.22
C GLN A 76 16.67 -14.38 4.34
N ALA A 77 17.41 -13.41 4.89
CA ALA A 77 16.96 -12.01 4.93
C ALA A 77 16.79 -11.42 3.51
N GLN A 78 17.72 -11.71 2.58
CA GLN A 78 17.57 -11.32 1.19
C GLN A 78 16.32 -11.96 0.55
N LYS A 79 16.05 -13.24 0.86
CA LYS A 79 14.83 -13.90 0.39
C LYS A 79 13.58 -13.26 0.99
N LEU A 80 13.59 -12.86 2.26
CA LEU A 80 12.51 -12.13 2.92
C LEU A 80 12.24 -10.77 2.26
N ALA A 81 13.30 -10.01 1.94
CA ALA A 81 13.16 -8.78 1.16
C ALA A 81 12.50 -9.06 -0.20
N GLY A 82 12.93 -10.11 -0.90
CA GLY A 82 12.34 -10.52 -2.17
C GLY A 82 10.87 -10.92 -2.07
N THR A 83 10.48 -11.78 -1.12
CA THR A 83 9.07 -12.19 -0.98
C THR A 83 8.18 -11.07 -0.47
N ALA A 84 8.73 -10.10 0.26
CA ALA A 84 7.98 -8.92 0.66
C ALA A 84 7.47 -8.11 -0.54
N HIS A 85 8.21 -8.06 -1.66
CA HIS A 85 7.72 -7.43 -2.90
C HIS A 85 6.40 -8.06 -3.40
N ASP A 86 6.14 -9.34 -3.14
CA ASP A 86 4.84 -9.96 -3.48
C ASP A 86 3.70 -9.30 -2.71
N GLY A 87 3.95 -8.89 -1.46
CA GLY A 87 3.02 -8.10 -0.66
C GLY A 87 2.74 -6.72 -1.25
N MET A 88 3.77 -6.08 -1.80
CA MET A 88 3.62 -4.81 -2.52
C MET A 88 2.75 -4.99 -3.78
N ALA A 89 3.02 -6.03 -4.57
CA ALA A 89 2.24 -6.36 -5.77
C ALA A 89 0.77 -6.72 -5.47
N ARG A 90 0.47 -7.25 -4.27
CA ARG A 90 -0.91 -7.48 -3.81
C ARG A 90 -1.63 -6.19 -3.40
N ALA A 91 -0.91 -5.13 -3.03
CA ALA A 91 -1.49 -3.89 -2.53
C ALA A 91 -1.47 -2.73 -3.53
N VAL A 92 -0.69 -2.84 -4.60
CA VAL A 92 -0.49 -1.78 -5.60
C VAL A 92 -0.50 -2.41 -6.99
N ARG A 93 -1.14 -1.75 -7.97
CA ARG A 93 -1.22 -2.24 -9.34
C ARG A 93 -1.24 -1.13 -10.39
N PRO A 94 -0.35 -1.16 -11.41
CA PRO A 94 0.86 -1.99 -11.51
C PRO A 94 1.94 -1.57 -10.49
N VAL A 95 2.97 -2.41 -10.33
CA VAL A 95 4.20 -2.12 -9.57
C VAL A 95 5.42 -2.46 -10.42
N HIS A 96 6.61 -2.06 -9.98
CA HIS A 96 7.89 -2.43 -10.60
C HIS A 96 8.00 -1.99 -12.07
N LEU A 97 7.34 -0.88 -12.42
CA LEU A 97 7.53 -0.27 -13.74
C LEU A 97 8.93 0.36 -13.83
N LEU A 98 9.35 0.69 -15.05
CA LEU A 98 10.67 1.30 -15.29
C LEU A 98 10.88 2.64 -14.57
N THR A 99 9.79 3.31 -14.20
CA THR A 99 9.81 4.58 -13.46
C THR A 99 9.59 4.38 -11.96
N ASP A 100 9.42 3.14 -11.48
CA ASP A 100 9.28 2.80 -10.06
C ASP A 100 10.64 2.39 -9.46
N GLY A 101 11.09 3.11 -8.44
CA GLY A 101 12.30 2.79 -7.65
C GLY A 101 12.07 1.80 -6.51
N ASP A 102 11.16 0.83 -6.66
CA ASP A 102 10.70 -0.01 -5.56
C ASP A 102 11.83 -0.77 -4.86
N THR A 103 11.96 -0.59 -3.55
CA THR A 103 13.06 -1.17 -2.75
C THR A 103 12.58 -1.66 -1.39
N VAL A 104 12.87 -2.90 -1.05
CA VAL A 104 12.63 -3.47 0.29
C VAL A 104 13.95 -3.84 0.97
N PHE A 105 14.15 -3.35 2.19
CA PHE A 105 15.21 -3.80 3.09
C PHE A 105 14.65 -4.80 4.10
N ALA A 106 15.38 -5.89 4.35
CA ALA A 106 15.04 -6.85 5.40
C ALA A 106 16.03 -6.76 6.56
N LEU A 107 15.52 -6.75 7.79
CA LEU A 107 16.31 -6.73 9.02
C LEU A 107 15.93 -7.91 9.92
N ALA A 108 16.93 -8.57 10.49
CA ALA A 108 16.76 -9.66 11.43
C ALA A 108 17.59 -9.35 12.68
N THR A 109 16.95 -9.29 13.86
CA THR A 109 17.66 -8.93 15.10
C THR A 109 18.33 -10.10 15.80
N GLY A 110 18.08 -11.35 15.38
CA GLY A 110 18.78 -12.54 15.88
C GLY A 110 18.41 -12.96 17.30
N ARG A 111 17.28 -12.53 17.84
CA ARG A 111 16.86 -12.82 19.22
C ARG A 111 16.17 -14.16 19.38
N VAL A 112 15.47 -14.63 18.33
CA VAL A 112 14.71 -15.88 18.35
C VAL A 112 15.38 -16.87 17.39
N ARG A 113 15.94 -17.95 17.94
CA ARG A 113 16.61 -18.97 17.13
C ARG A 113 15.62 -19.66 16.20
N VAL A 114 15.96 -19.71 14.91
CA VAL A 114 15.27 -20.53 13.91
C VAL A 114 16.14 -21.74 13.60
N PRO A 115 15.66 -22.98 13.79
CA PRO A 115 16.44 -24.17 13.44
C PRO A 115 16.77 -24.18 11.94
N PRO A 116 18.05 -24.25 11.54
CA PRO A 116 18.45 -24.16 10.13
C PRO A 116 17.92 -25.32 9.26
N GLU A 117 17.65 -26.46 9.87
CA GLU A 117 17.04 -27.65 9.26
C GLU A 117 15.51 -27.58 9.10
N ASN A 118 14.88 -26.49 9.56
CA ASN A 118 13.43 -26.31 9.50
C ASN A 118 13.04 -25.26 8.44
N PRO A 119 12.94 -25.65 7.15
CA PRO A 119 12.53 -24.72 6.09
C PRO A 119 11.09 -24.22 6.25
N VAL A 120 10.24 -24.94 6.99
CA VAL A 120 8.85 -24.53 7.26
C VAL A 120 8.82 -23.25 8.09
N ALA A 121 9.63 -23.17 9.15
CA ALA A 121 9.70 -21.98 10.00
C ALA A 121 10.15 -20.73 9.22
N VAL A 122 11.12 -20.88 8.31
CA VAL A 122 11.56 -19.78 7.45
C VAL A 122 10.45 -19.39 6.47
N ASN A 123 9.76 -20.35 5.86
CA ASN A 123 8.66 -20.07 4.92
C ASN A 123 7.51 -19.29 5.58
N GLU A 124 7.18 -19.59 6.84
CA GLU A 124 6.19 -18.82 7.60
C GLU A 124 6.61 -17.35 7.75
N ILE A 125 7.89 -17.08 8.04
CA ILE A 125 8.43 -15.72 8.12
C ILE A 125 8.39 -15.03 6.75
N LEU A 126 8.73 -15.74 5.67
CA LEU A 126 8.69 -15.22 4.30
C LEU A 126 7.28 -14.82 3.87
N ALA A 127 6.29 -15.68 4.16
CA ALA A 127 4.87 -15.42 3.89
C ALA A 127 4.37 -14.24 4.72
N ALA A 128 4.67 -14.24 6.02
CA ALA A 128 4.34 -13.13 6.91
C ALA A 128 4.95 -11.81 6.43
N GLY A 129 6.17 -11.83 5.88
CA GLY A 129 6.84 -10.67 5.29
C GLY A 129 6.06 -10.02 4.15
N ALA A 130 5.47 -10.83 3.27
CA ALA A 130 4.59 -10.34 2.21
C ALA A 130 3.29 -9.76 2.80
N ASP A 131 2.65 -10.48 3.72
CA ASP A 131 1.36 -10.07 4.29
C ASP A 131 1.48 -8.80 5.16
N VAL A 132 2.56 -8.64 5.92
CA VAL A 132 2.79 -7.40 6.68
C VAL A 132 3.05 -6.21 5.77
N LEU A 133 3.72 -6.39 4.62
CA LEU A 133 3.96 -5.26 3.71
C LEU A 133 2.67 -4.82 3.03
N ALA A 134 1.85 -5.77 2.55
CA ALA A 134 0.53 -5.46 1.99
C ALA A 134 -0.33 -4.66 3.00
N ARG A 135 -0.40 -5.14 4.25
CA ARG A 135 -1.12 -4.46 5.34
C ARG A 135 -0.52 -3.09 5.67
N ALA A 136 0.81 -2.95 5.65
CA ALA A 136 1.47 -1.68 5.93
C ALA A 136 1.16 -0.62 4.87
N ILE A 137 1.01 -1.03 3.60
CA ILE A 137 0.58 -0.13 2.52
C ILE A 137 -0.85 0.35 2.75
N VAL A 138 -1.79 -0.56 3.08
CA VAL A 138 -3.17 -0.20 3.44
C VAL A 138 -3.18 0.80 4.60
N LYS A 139 -2.39 0.55 5.66
CA LYS A 139 -2.26 1.47 6.79
C LYS A 139 -1.73 2.85 6.36
N ALA A 140 -0.73 2.91 5.49
CA ALA A 140 -0.18 4.16 5.00
C ALA A 140 -1.22 4.97 4.22
N VAL A 141 -1.99 4.33 3.34
CA VAL A 141 -3.07 4.95 2.56
C VAL A 141 -4.18 5.49 3.46
N ARG A 142 -4.58 4.71 4.48
CA ARG A 142 -5.61 5.13 5.44
C ARG A 142 -5.14 6.24 6.40
N ALA A 143 -3.85 6.32 6.68
CA ALA A 143 -3.26 7.36 7.54
C ALA A 143 -2.95 8.67 6.80
N ALA A 144 -2.97 8.66 5.46
CA ALA A 144 -2.72 9.85 4.66
C ALA A 144 -3.83 10.90 4.85
N ARG A 145 -3.50 12.18 4.64
CA ARG A 145 -4.43 13.31 4.64
C ARG A 145 -4.32 14.06 3.32
N THR A 146 -5.42 14.61 2.84
CA THR A 146 -5.39 15.45 1.64
C THR A 146 -4.40 16.59 1.82
N VAL A 147 -3.61 16.85 0.78
CA VAL A 147 -2.71 18.00 0.73
C VAL A 147 -3.02 18.86 -0.49
N GLN A 148 -2.93 20.17 -0.31
CA GLN A 148 -3.08 21.17 -1.37
C GLN A 148 -1.81 22.01 -1.38
N GLY A 149 -1.22 22.19 -2.55
CA GLY A 149 -0.02 22.99 -2.69
C GLY A 149 0.27 23.37 -4.14
N PRO A 150 1.42 23.99 -4.41
CA PRO A 150 1.80 24.43 -5.74
C PRO A 150 1.85 23.30 -6.79
N GLY A 151 2.04 22.05 -6.34
CA GLY A 151 2.02 20.85 -7.19
C GLY A 151 0.64 20.25 -7.44
N GLY A 152 -0.44 20.88 -6.95
CA GLY A 152 -1.82 20.42 -7.07
C GLY A 152 -2.43 19.89 -5.77
N THR A 153 -3.62 19.32 -5.90
CA THR A 153 -4.36 18.66 -4.82
C THR A 153 -4.13 17.15 -4.90
N PHE A 154 -3.69 16.55 -3.80
CA PHE A 154 -3.55 15.10 -3.67
C PHE A 154 -4.54 14.62 -2.62
N LEU A 155 -5.64 14.01 -3.07
CA LEU A 155 -6.73 13.57 -2.21
C LEU A 155 -6.36 12.30 -1.43
N ALA A 156 -6.62 12.29 -0.13
CA ALA A 156 -6.52 11.08 0.67
C ALA A 156 -7.69 10.13 0.41
N TYR A 157 -7.42 8.82 0.59
CA TYR A 157 -8.44 7.78 0.46
C TYR A 157 -9.62 8.00 1.41
N THR A 158 -9.34 8.38 2.65
CA THR A 158 -10.36 8.64 3.68
C THR A 158 -11.24 9.84 3.36
N ASP A 159 -10.75 10.84 2.64
CA ASP A 159 -11.58 11.97 2.20
C ASP A 159 -12.47 11.61 1.00
N LEU A 160 -12.14 10.54 0.28
CA LEU A 160 -12.90 10.02 -0.86
C LEU A 160 -13.93 8.94 -0.45
N TYR A 161 -13.56 8.10 0.51
CA TYR A 161 -14.29 6.88 0.87
C TYR A 161 -14.56 6.71 2.37
N GLY A 162 -14.06 7.60 3.22
CA GLY A 162 -14.42 7.62 4.64
C GLY A 162 -15.88 8.04 4.82
N GLU A 163 -16.48 7.64 5.94
CA GLU A 163 -17.79 8.16 6.32
C GLU A 163 -17.67 9.68 6.45
N GLY A 164 -18.50 10.41 5.70
CA GLY A 164 -18.64 11.84 5.90
C GLY A 164 -19.13 12.13 7.34
N PRO A 165 -19.16 13.40 7.77
CA PRO A 165 -19.67 13.78 9.09
C PRO A 165 -21.19 13.57 9.29
N GLU A 166 -21.82 12.63 8.58
CA GLU A 166 -23.24 12.30 8.66
C GLU A 166 -23.44 10.85 9.11
N GLY A 167 -23.14 10.62 10.38
CA GLY A 167 -23.49 9.42 11.13
C GLY A 167 -24.00 9.73 12.55
N GLY A 168 -24.37 11.00 12.81
CA GLY A 168 -25.07 11.41 14.02
C GLY A 168 -26.54 10.97 13.97
N GLY A 169 -26.78 9.67 14.05
CA GLY A 169 -28.07 9.13 14.44
C GLY A 169 -28.08 9.02 15.95
N GLU A 170 -28.83 9.91 16.60
CA GLU A 170 -29.20 9.80 18.01
C GLU A 170 -29.71 8.38 18.32
N ALA A 171 -29.18 7.79 19.40
CA ALA A 171 -29.82 6.76 20.19
C ALA A 171 -29.53 7.06 21.67
#